data_AF-A0A8J1VVL5-F1
#
_entry.id   AF-A0A8J1VVL5-F1
#
_cell.length_a   1.000
_cell.length_b   1.000
_cell.length_c   1.000
_cell.angle_alpha   90.00
_cell.angle_beta   90.00
_cell.angle_gamma   90.00
#
_symmetry.space_group_name_H-M   'P 1'
#
loop_
_entity.id
_entity.type
_entity.pdbx_description
1 polymer ?
#
loop_
_entity_poly.entity_id
_entity_poly.type
_entity_poly.pdbx_seq_one_letter_code
_entity_poly.pdbx_strand_id
1 'polypeptide(L)'
;ICPPRPPQIALSPLLSSLRPDLLTSSAELAHRRKLFITTVDRVPGWSVVSTGGFFAYVQFPDHYLTAGSVLGLKRKRLGSEDVARVMAVQCGVICLPGSFFMPRVADDEAWNQVMGGEVLREDKWLRFAVANVEDEVVLQLGPRLKQMNEFMGMAGEEG
;
A
#
# COMPACT_ATOMS: atom_id res chain seq x y z
N ILE A 1 18.52 -28.77 -0.10
CA ILE A 1 18.51 -28.87 -1.58
C ILE A 1 19.10 -27.58 -2.12
N CYS A 2 20.13 -27.63 -2.96
CA CYS A 2 20.69 -26.44 -3.62
C CYS A 2 19.82 -26.03 -4.82
N PRO A 3 19.86 -24.75 -5.26
CA PRO A 3 19.22 -24.35 -6.51
C PRO A 3 19.66 -25.25 -7.68
N PRO A 4 18.86 -25.39 -8.75
CA PRO A 4 19.28 -26.18 -9.90
C PRO A 4 20.62 -25.69 -10.45
N ARG A 5 21.52 -26.61 -10.82
CA ARG A 5 22.83 -26.26 -11.40
C ARG A 5 22.73 -25.44 -12.70
N PRO A 6 21.75 -25.67 -13.60
CA PRO A 6 21.72 -24.93 -14.87
C PRO A 6 21.55 -23.40 -14.71
N PRO A 7 20.62 -22.86 -13.90
CA PRO A 7 20.56 -21.41 -13.64
C PRO A 7 21.81 -20.85 -12.97
N GLN A 8 22.48 -21.61 -12.09
CA GLN A 8 23.71 -21.15 -11.45
C GLN A 8 24.85 -20.95 -12.46
N ILE A 9 25.04 -21.94 -13.36
CA ILE A 9 26.06 -21.88 -14.42
C ILE A 9 25.73 -20.75 -15.40
N ALA A 10 24.45 -20.57 -15.75
CA ALA A 10 24.01 -19.52 -16.65
C ALA A 10 24.17 -18.10 -16.06
N LEU A 11 23.86 -17.91 -14.78
CA LEU A 11 23.90 -16.60 -14.13
C LEU A 11 25.32 -16.17 -13.73
N SER A 12 26.17 -17.11 -13.31
CA SER A 12 27.52 -16.82 -12.79
C SER A 12 28.37 -15.89 -13.66
N PRO A 13 28.48 -16.08 -15.00
CA PRO A 13 29.28 -15.18 -15.84
C PRO A 13 28.62 -13.81 -16.07
N LEU A 14 27.31 -13.68 -15.84
CA LEU A 14 26.56 -12.43 -16.05
C LEU A 14 26.55 -11.52 -14.83
N LEU A 15 26.92 -11.99 -13.64
CA LEU A 15 26.79 -11.21 -12.39
C LEU A 15 27.49 -9.84 -12.44
N SER A 16 28.65 -9.75 -13.08
CA SER A 16 29.38 -8.48 -13.24
C SER A 16 28.68 -7.55 -14.24
N SER A 17 28.12 -8.09 -15.32
CA SER A 17 27.43 -7.32 -16.35
C SER A 17 26.08 -6.76 -15.89
N LEU A 18 25.49 -7.32 -14.83
CA LEU A 18 24.22 -6.84 -14.26
C LEU A 18 24.38 -5.56 -13.41
N ARG A 19 25.61 -5.17 -13.02
CA ARG A 19 25.82 -4.03 -12.11
C ARG A 19 25.26 -2.70 -12.65
N PRO A 20 25.48 -2.31 -13.91
CA PRO A 20 24.91 -1.07 -14.45
C PRO A 20 23.37 -1.09 -14.44
N ASP A 21 22.77 -2.22 -14.81
CA ASP A 21 21.31 -2.38 -14.84
C ASP A 21 20.71 -2.29 -13.42
N LEU A 22 21.37 -2.87 -12.42
CA LEU A 22 20.96 -2.77 -11.02
C LEU A 22 21.02 -1.34 -10.49
N LEU A 23 22.05 -0.58 -10.86
CA LEU A 23 22.17 0.84 -10.46
C LEU A 23 21.08 1.69 -11.13
N THR A 24 20.83 1.45 -12.42
CA THR A 24 19.77 2.14 -13.18
C THR A 24 18.40 1.82 -12.60
N SER A 25 18.08 0.53 -12.41
CA SER A 25 16.82 0.07 -11.82
C SER A 25 16.63 0.62 -10.39
N SER A 26 17.70 0.71 -9.60
CA SER A 26 17.66 1.30 -8.25
C SER A 26 17.33 2.79 -8.29
N ALA A 27 17.93 3.53 -9.23
CA ALA A 27 17.66 4.96 -9.41
C ALA A 27 16.23 5.22 -9.88
N GLU A 28 15.73 4.44 -10.85
CA GLU A 28 14.34 4.49 -11.33
C GLU A 28 13.35 4.18 -10.19
N LEU A 29 13.62 3.13 -9.40
CA LEU A 29 12.78 2.79 -8.27
C LEU A 29 12.79 3.88 -7.19
N ALA A 30 13.94 4.50 -6.92
CA ALA A 30 14.04 5.62 -5.99
C ALA A 30 13.23 6.84 -6.47
N HIS A 31 13.31 7.16 -7.76
CA HIS A 31 12.49 8.20 -8.39
C HIS A 31 11.00 7.91 -8.22
N ARG A 32 10.57 6.71 -8.60
CA ARG A 32 9.17 6.28 -8.54
C ARG A 32 8.61 6.27 -7.13
N ARG A 33 9.40 5.84 -6.13
CA ARG A 33 8.99 5.93 -4.71
C ARG A 33 8.75 7.37 -4.30
N LYS A 34 9.63 8.30 -4.69
CA LYS A 34 9.44 9.74 -4.38
C LYS A 34 8.18 10.29 -5.06
N LEU A 35 7.94 9.90 -6.30
CA LEU A 35 6.73 10.25 -7.04
C LEU A 35 5.47 9.71 -6.35
N PHE A 36 5.51 8.45 -5.91
CA PHE A 36 4.41 7.79 -5.19
C PHE A 36 4.09 8.50 -3.87
N ILE A 37 5.11 8.78 -3.05
CA ILE A 37 4.96 9.53 -1.78
C ILE A 37 4.30 10.88 -2.05
N THR A 38 4.86 11.64 -2.99
CA THR A 38 4.34 12.97 -3.34
C THR A 38 2.90 12.91 -3.84
N THR A 39 2.54 11.86 -4.60
CA THR A 39 1.19 11.71 -5.16
C THR A 39 0.17 11.38 -4.08
N VAL A 40 0.51 10.45 -3.18
CA VAL A 40 -0.37 10.01 -2.09
C VAL A 40 -0.54 11.11 -1.04
N ASP A 41 0.55 11.72 -0.56
CA ASP A 41 0.52 12.72 0.51
C ASP A 41 -0.16 14.05 0.08
N ARG A 42 -0.37 14.25 -1.23
CA ARG A 42 -1.16 15.37 -1.77
C ARG A 42 -2.67 15.16 -1.65
N VAL A 43 -3.12 13.96 -1.28
CA VAL A 43 -4.54 13.65 -1.12
C VAL A 43 -4.88 13.72 0.37
N PRO A 44 -5.81 14.60 0.80
CA PRO A 44 -6.17 14.74 2.21
C PRO A 44 -6.49 13.41 2.88
N GLY A 45 -5.98 13.23 4.10
CA GLY A 45 -6.18 12.03 4.92
C GLY A 45 -5.41 10.78 4.49
N TRP A 46 -4.72 10.79 3.35
CA TRP A 46 -3.83 9.71 2.92
C TRP A 46 -2.38 10.05 3.24
N SER A 47 -1.62 9.06 3.69
CA SER A 47 -0.21 9.27 4.04
C SER A 47 0.63 8.02 3.83
N VAL A 48 1.81 8.16 3.23
CA VAL A 48 2.78 7.06 3.14
C VAL A 48 3.55 6.92 4.46
N VAL A 49 3.27 5.86 5.22
CA VAL A 49 3.90 5.64 6.53
C VAL A 49 5.26 4.95 6.45
N SER A 50 5.46 4.12 5.42
CA SER A 50 6.75 3.49 5.17
C SER A 50 6.89 3.06 3.71
N THR A 51 8.13 3.05 3.22
CA THR A 51 8.49 2.50 1.92
C THR A 51 9.69 1.58 2.04
N GLY A 52 9.71 0.51 1.26
CA GLY A 52 10.81 -0.46 1.30
C GLY A 52 10.75 -1.43 0.13
N GLY A 53 11.89 -1.66 -0.52
CA GLY A 53 11.94 -2.54 -1.69
C GLY A 53 10.88 -2.17 -2.73
N PHE A 54 9.98 -3.09 -3.05
CA PHE A 54 8.99 -2.87 -4.08
C PHE A 54 7.62 -2.39 -3.58
N PHE A 55 7.50 -2.11 -2.28
CA PHE A 55 6.21 -1.83 -1.64
C PHE A 55 6.23 -0.55 -0.80
N ALA A 56 5.04 0.01 -0.58
CA ALA A 56 4.76 1.08 0.36
C ALA A 56 3.57 0.70 1.23
N TYR A 57 3.64 1.02 2.52
CA TYR A 57 2.47 1.02 3.39
C TYR A 57 1.90 2.43 3.44
N VAL A 58 0.61 2.51 3.21
CA VAL A 58 -0.14 3.76 3.12
C VAL A 58 -1.25 3.71 4.15
N GLN A 59 -1.30 4.73 5.01
CA GLN A 59 -2.42 4.94 5.89
C GLN A 59 -3.58 5.55 5.11
N PHE A 60 -4.78 4.99 5.30
CA PHE A 60 -6.01 5.56 4.78
C PHE A 60 -6.70 6.45 5.84
N PRO A 61 -7.61 7.34 5.42
CA PRO A 61 -8.34 8.23 6.32
C PRO A 61 -9.08 7.54 7.47
N ASP A 62 -8.98 8.12 8.67
CA ASP A 62 -9.59 7.57 9.88
C ASP A 62 -11.12 7.77 9.96
N HIS A 63 -11.64 8.75 9.21
CA HIS A 63 -13.03 9.15 9.27
C HIS A 63 -13.66 9.23 7.88
N TYR A 64 -14.63 8.33 7.65
CA TYR A 64 -15.50 8.34 6.48
C TYR A 64 -16.96 8.43 6.95
N LEU A 65 -17.67 9.49 6.54
CA LEU A 65 -19.01 9.79 7.06
C LEU A 65 -20.08 8.84 6.52
N THR A 66 -19.95 8.39 5.26
CA THR A 66 -20.96 7.58 4.57
C THR A 66 -20.52 6.15 4.30
N ALA A 67 -19.30 5.78 4.65
CA ALA A 67 -18.76 4.45 4.37
C ALA A 67 -19.62 3.27 4.88
N GLY A 68 -20.19 3.40 6.08
CA GLY A 68 -21.03 2.35 6.66
C GLY A 68 -22.30 2.09 5.84
N SER A 69 -22.95 3.14 5.34
CA SER A 69 -24.13 2.99 4.46
C SER A 69 -23.75 2.53 3.06
N VAL A 70 -22.65 3.05 2.50
CA VAL A 70 -22.12 2.68 1.19
C VAL A 70 -21.76 1.18 1.12
N LEU A 71 -21.17 0.65 2.18
CA LEU A 71 -20.73 -0.75 2.25
C LEU A 71 -21.79 -1.69 2.85
N GLY A 72 -22.93 -1.17 3.30
CA GLY A 72 -23.94 -1.97 4.01
C GLY A 72 -23.42 -2.56 5.33
N LEU A 73 -22.43 -1.92 5.95
CA LEU A 73 -21.80 -2.39 7.19
C LEU A 73 -22.49 -1.77 8.41
N LYS A 74 -22.77 -2.61 9.41
CA LYS A 74 -23.35 -2.17 10.70
C LYS A 74 -22.33 -1.50 11.64
N ARG A 75 -21.03 -1.65 11.36
CA ARG A 75 -19.94 -1.10 12.17
C ARG A 75 -19.48 0.25 11.65
N LYS A 76 -19.15 1.16 12.57
CA LYS A 76 -18.69 2.53 12.25
C LYS A 76 -17.24 2.58 11.76
N ARG A 77 -16.38 1.72 12.30
CA ARG A 77 -14.95 1.68 11.95
C ARG A 77 -14.73 0.72 10.79
N LEU A 78 -14.08 1.21 9.74
CA LEU A 78 -13.60 0.40 8.63
C LEU A 78 -12.23 -0.22 8.97
N GLY A 79 -12.00 -1.41 8.45
CA GLY A 79 -10.69 -2.04 8.42
C GLY A 79 -10.10 -1.99 7.02
N SER A 80 -8.85 -2.40 6.88
CA SER A 80 -8.13 -2.34 5.60
C SER A 80 -8.78 -3.20 4.51
N GLU A 81 -9.46 -4.30 4.86
CA GLU A 81 -10.21 -5.13 3.89
C GLU A 81 -11.38 -4.39 3.25
N ASP A 82 -12.10 -3.57 4.03
CA ASP A 82 -13.22 -2.78 3.53
C ASP A 82 -12.72 -1.75 2.54
N VAL A 83 -11.66 -1.02 2.93
CA VAL A 83 -11.06 0.04 2.13
C VAL A 83 -10.45 -0.55 0.85
N ALA A 84 -9.71 -1.65 0.94
CA ALA A 84 -9.14 -2.34 -0.22
C ALA A 84 -10.22 -2.81 -1.20
N ARG A 85 -11.36 -3.31 -0.70
CA ARG A 85 -12.51 -3.71 -1.53
C ARG A 85 -13.08 -2.53 -2.30
N VAL A 86 -13.30 -1.39 -1.65
CA VAL A 86 -13.83 -0.19 -2.33
C VAL A 86 -12.83 0.35 -3.34
N MET A 87 -11.55 0.43 -2.97
CA MET A 87 -10.48 0.84 -3.90
C MET A 87 -10.49 -0.03 -5.16
N ALA A 88 -10.63 -1.35 -5.02
CA ALA A 88 -10.64 -2.27 -6.15
C ALA A 88 -11.90 -2.13 -7.01
N VAL A 89 -13.09 -2.13 -6.39
CA VAL A 89 -14.37 -2.23 -7.11
C VAL A 89 -14.84 -0.87 -7.65
N GLN A 90 -14.60 0.22 -6.92
CA GLN A 90 -15.14 1.55 -7.23
C GLN A 90 -14.09 2.48 -7.83
N CYS A 91 -12.83 2.37 -7.39
CA CYS A 91 -11.74 3.25 -7.84
C CYS A 91 -10.79 2.56 -8.84
N GLY A 92 -10.97 1.26 -9.08
CA GLY A 92 -10.14 0.47 -9.98
C GLY A 92 -8.67 0.37 -9.57
N VAL A 93 -8.38 0.41 -8.26
CA VAL A 93 -7.03 0.26 -7.71
C VAL A 93 -6.95 -0.98 -6.85
N ILE A 94 -6.07 -1.90 -7.22
CA ILE A 94 -5.83 -3.12 -6.44
C ILE A 94 -4.66 -2.89 -5.49
N CYS A 95 -4.93 -3.03 -4.20
CA CYS A 95 -3.94 -3.02 -3.12
C CYS A 95 -4.22 -4.17 -2.16
N LEU A 96 -3.28 -4.45 -1.25
CA LEU A 96 -3.44 -5.51 -0.26
C LEU A 96 -3.85 -4.90 1.09
N PRO A 97 -4.86 -5.45 1.76
CA PRO A 97 -5.23 -5.01 3.10
C PRO A 97 -4.10 -5.30 4.09
N GLY A 98 -3.84 -4.37 5.00
CA GLY A 98 -2.88 -4.55 6.09
C GLY A 98 -3.20 -5.75 6.98
N SER A 99 -4.49 -6.06 7.15
CA SER A 99 -4.99 -7.22 7.91
C SER A 99 -4.39 -8.55 7.44
N PHE A 100 -4.00 -8.65 6.17
CA PHE A 100 -3.39 -9.84 5.60
C PHE A 100 -1.99 -10.14 6.19
N PHE A 101 -1.28 -9.13 6.70
CA PHE A 101 0.10 -9.23 7.18
C PHE A 101 0.22 -9.21 8.70
N MET A 102 -0.89 -9.22 9.43
CA MET A 102 -0.92 -9.06 10.88
C MET A 102 -1.77 -10.14 11.55
N PRO A 103 -1.63 -10.36 12.87
CA PRO A 103 -2.51 -11.24 13.61
C PRO A 103 -3.97 -10.82 13.49
N ARG A 104 -4.88 -11.77 13.74
CA ARG A 104 -6.31 -11.43 13.84
C ARG A 104 -6.50 -10.44 14.99
N VAL A 105 -7.38 -9.45 14.78
CA VAL A 105 -7.64 -8.42 15.79
C VAL A 105 -8.11 -9.00 17.13
N ALA A 106 -8.76 -10.17 17.14
CA ALA A 106 -9.25 -10.81 18.36
C ALA A 106 -8.19 -11.65 19.12
N ASP A 107 -6.97 -11.77 18.61
CA ASP A 107 -5.92 -12.64 19.17
C ASP A 107 -4.97 -11.86 20.09
N ASP A 108 -5.42 -11.61 21.32
CA ASP A 108 -4.68 -10.80 22.31
C ASP A 108 -3.27 -11.35 22.60
N GLU A 109 -3.12 -12.68 22.65
CA GLU A 109 -1.84 -13.33 22.94
C GLU A 109 -0.83 -13.08 21.82
N ALA A 110 -1.26 -13.17 20.56
CA ALA A 110 -0.42 -12.85 19.42
C ALA A 110 0.00 -11.37 19.42
N TRP A 111 -0.91 -10.45 19.76
CA TRP A 111 -0.61 -9.02 19.79
C TRP A 111 0.40 -8.63 20.88
N ASN A 112 0.42 -9.31 22.02
CA ASN A 112 1.41 -9.08 23.09
C ASN A 112 2.85 -9.37 22.64
N GLN A 113 3.04 -10.13 21.57
CA GLN A 113 4.35 -10.47 21.02
C GLN A 113 4.82 -9.53 19.90
N VAL A 114 3.94 -8.64 19.43
CA VAL A 114 4.22 -7.73 18.32
C VAL A 114 4.71 -6.39 18.86
N MET A 115 5.94 -6.01 18.49
CA MET A 115 6.47 -4.68 18.76
C MET A 115 5.58 -3.62 18.08
N GLY A 116 5.03 -2.69 18.88
CA GLY A 116 4.08 -1.69 18.37
C GLY A 116 2.68 -2.24 18.07
N GLY A 117 2.32 -3.40 18.64
CA GLY A 117 1.05 -4.09 18.41
C GLY A 117 -0.20 -3.24 18.70
N GLU A 118 -0.16 -2.37 19.72
CA GLU A 118 -1.25 -1.44 20.07
C GLU A 118 -1.68 -0.60 18.87
N VAL A 119 -0.71 0.00 18.17
CA VAL A 119 -0.96 0.80 16.98
C VAL A 119 -1.35 -0.14 15.85
N LEU A 120 -0.54 -1.15 15.52
CA LEU A 120 -0.78 -2.05 14.39
C LEU A 120 -2.13 -2.79 14.42
N ARG A 121 -2.72 -2.98 15.60
CA ARG A 121 -4.05 -3.57 15.77
C ARG A 121 -5.19 -2.68 15.26
N GLU A 122 -4.90 -1.40 14.99
CA GLU A 122 -5.85 -0.44 14.45
C GLU A 122 -6.32 -0.74 13.02
N ASP A 123 -5.60 -1.57 12.26
CA ASP A 123 -5.93 -1.97 10.89
C ASP A 123 -6.12 -0.81 9.90
N LYS A 124 -5.23 0.20 9.97
CA LYS A 124 -5.35 1.46 9.21
C LYS A 124 -4.45 1.56 7.98
N TRP A 125 -3.86 0.46 7.53
CA TRP A 125 -2.87 0.48 6.44
C TRP A 125 -3.25 -0.41 5.27
N LEU A 126 -2.81 0.03 4.09
CA LEU A 126 -2.85 -0.72 2.84
C LEU A 126 -1.43 -0.86 2.32
N ARG A 127 -1.13 -2.00 1.69
CA ARG A 127 0.15 -2.23 1.01
C ARG A 127 -0.03 -2.06 -0.49
N PHE A 128 0.75 -1.14 -1.07
CA PHE A 128 0.81 -0.87 -2.50
C PHE A 128 2.10 -1.41 -3.10
N ALA A 129 2.02 -1.98 -4.30
CA ALA A 129 3.19 -2.30 -5.11
C ALA A 129 3.56 -1.05 -5.92
N VAL A 130 4.81 -0.58 -5.76
CA VAL A 130 5.29 0.66 -6.38
C VAL A 130 6.26 0.37 -7.52
N ALA A 131 6.98 -0.76 -7.47
CA ALA A 131 8.09 -0.99 -8.39
C ALA A 131 7.69 -1.41 -9.81
N ASN A 132 6.57 -2.12 -9.94
CA ASN A 132 6.17 -2.76 -11.20
C ASN A 132 5.14 -1.94 -11.98
N VAL A 133 5.05 -0.64 -11.71
CA VAL A 133 4.11 0.28 -12.37
C VAL A 133 4.89 1.45 -12.97
N GLU A 134 4.40 1.99 -14.07
CA GLU A 134 4.98 3.19 -14.69
C GLU A 134 4.61 4.45 -13.92
N ASP A 135 5.36 5.53 -14.14
CA ASP A 135 5.20 6.79 -13.43
C ASP A 135 3.82 7.43 -13.70
N GLU A 136 3.28 7.26 -14.92
CA GLU A 136 1.93 7.69 -15.26
C GLU A 136 0.86 6.95 -14.44
N VAL A 137 1.08 5.65 -14.18
CA VAL A 137 0.17 4.85 -13.34
C VAL A 137 0.22 5.31 -11.89
N VAL A 138 1.40 5.66 -11.39
CA VAL A 138 1.55 6.26 -10.06
C VAL A 138 0.79 7.58 -9.97
N LEU A 139 0.91 8.46 -10.96
CA LEU A 139 0.19 9.74 -10.99
C LEU A 139 -1.33 9.58 -11.02
N GLN A 140 -1.84 8.55 -11.69
CA GLN A 140 -3.28 8.23 -11.70
C GLN A 140 -3.83 7.81 -10.33
N LEU A 141 -2.97 7.43 -9.37
CA LEU A 141 -3.41 7.08 -8.02
C LEU A 141 -4.04 8.29 -7.31
N GLY A 142 -3.48 9.49 -7.47
CA GLY A 142 -3.97 10.70 -6.80
C GLY A 142 -5.46 10.99 -7.05
N PRO A 143 -5.90 11.11 -8.32
CA PRO A 143 -7.32 11.26 -8.66
C PRO A 143 -8.20 10.12 -8.13
N ARG A 144 -7.72 8.86 -8.12
CA ARG A 144 -8.47 7.71 -7.61
C ARG A 144 -8.63 7.71 -6.09
N LEU A 145 -7.63 8.19 -5.35
CA LEU A 145 -7.75 8.39 -3.90
C LEU A 145 -8.70 9.55 -3.57
N LYS A 146 -8.74 10.61 -4.40
CA LYS A 146 -9.76 11.66 -4.27
C LYS A 146 -11.17 11.13 -4.53
N GLN A 147 -11.34 10.34 -5.59
CA GLN A 147 -12.59 9.65 -5.88
C GLN A 147 -13.04 8.77 -4.70
N MET A 148 -12.10 8.04 -4.07
CA MET A 148 -12.37 7.26 -2.87
C MET A 148 -12.88 8.13 -1.70
N ASN A 149 -12.23 9.27 -1.46
CA ASN A 149 -12.64 10.22 -0.42
C ASN A 149 -14.06 10.74 -0.66
N GLU A 150 -14.37 11.14 -1.90
CA GLU A 150 -15.71 11.61 -2.29
C GLU A 150 -16.75 10.51 -2.09
N PHE A 151 -16.46 9.30 -2.58
CA PHE A 151 -17.37 8.15 -2.51
C PHE A 151 -17.69 7.74 -1.08
N MET A 152 -16.70 7.81 -0.18
CA MET A 152 -16.82 7.40 1.22
C MET A 152 -17.20 8.57 2.15
N GLY A 153 -17.42 9.76 1.60
CA GLY A 153 -17.88 10.93 2.35
C GLY A 153 -16.85 11.42 3.35
N MET A 154 -15.58 11.55 2.95
CA MET A 154 -14.63 12.33 3.73
C MET A 154 -15.00 13.81 3.59
N ALA A 155 -15.18 14.50 4.73
CA ALA A 155 -15.32 15.95 4.71
C ALA A 155 -14.03 16.56 4.14
N GLY A 156 -14.13 17.26 3.02
CA GLY A 156 -13.03 18.11 2.58
C GLY A 156 -12.81 19.17 3.64
N GLU A 157 -11.60 19.26 4.18
CA GLU A 157 -11.18 20.53 4.77
C GLU A 157 -11.14 21.52 3.61
N GLU A 158 -12.14 22.40 3.54
CA GLU A 158 -12.10 23.59 2.71
C GLU A 158 -10.83 24.35 3.11
N GLY A 159 -9.90 24.47 2.16
CA GLY A 159 -8.61 25.14 2.35
C GLY A 159 -8.73 26.64 2.56
#